data_AF-A0A7S2G4V0-F1
#
_entry.id   AF-A0A7S2G4V0-F1
#
_cell.length_a   1.000
_cell.length_b   1.000
_cell.length_c   1.000
_cell.angle_alpha   90.00
_cell.angle_beta   90.00
_cell.angle_gamma   90.00
#
_symmetry.space_group_name_H-M   'P 1'
#
loop_
_entity.id
_entity.type
_entity.pdbx_description
1 polymer ?
#
loop_
_entity_poly.entity_id
_entity_poly.type
_entity_poly.pdbx_seq_one_letter_code
_entity_poly.pdbx_strand_id
1 'polypeptide(L)'
;MAAASAASGLDRQLALVLLPPRHLCNEVDAIRRDHDKAYATWPPHVRLAWPAPARLNSESVRQDLATALEAVDAFDLSLSVGGRGGGDVGDGGEGDGGAGKARGRAMRKRGEGGGKQKDGRTYVKAIPTHDALSNIEEVMRAIRSVLPEVEDDPADTPYHMTLGQCGNRASAAEFEQGLQREEWVWSVTSVALLSQKNKGKFATLEVLPLAEGGGDEARSAADGSSAAESRGTGGSFRAKF
;
A
#
# COMPACT_ATOMS: atom_id res chain seq x y z
N MET A 1 -33.20 21.11 -18.75
CA MET A 1 -32.47 19.90 -18.30
C MET A 1 -31.54 19.46 -19.42
N ALA A 2 -30.33 20.02 -19.47
CA ALA A 2 -29.41 19.86 -20.59
C ALA A 2 -28.40 18.72 -20.34
N ALA A 3 -28.43 17.75 -21.27
CA ALA A 3 -27.36 16.91 -21.81
C ALA A 3 -26.38 16.21 -20.84
N ALA A 4 -26.63 14.91 -20.62
CA ALA A 4 -25.56 13.94 -20.40
C ALA A 4 -24.66 13.91 -21.65
N SER A 5 -23.51 14.56 -21.58
CA SER A 5 -22.53 14.59 -22.66
C SER A 5 -21.79 13.25 -22.73
N ALA A 6 -22.13 12.48 -23.78
CA ALA A 6 -21.29 11.52 -24.51
C ALA A 6 -20.14 10.84 -23.74
N ALA A 7 -20.44 9.66 -23.21
CA ALA A 7 -19.46 8.61 -22.99
C ALA A 7 -18.96 8.08 -24.34
N SER A 8 -18.12 8.84 -25.03
CA SER A 8 -17.46 8.40 -26.25
C SER A 8 -15.95 8.34 -26.06
N GLY A 9 -15.45 7.12 -25.82
CA GLY A 9 -14.31 6.66 -26.59
C GLY A 9 -12.95 6.60 -25.91
N LEU A 10 -12.82 6.30 -24.62
CA LEU A 10 -11.50 6.08 -24.04
C LEU A 10 -11.49 4.86 -23.13
N ASP A 11 -11.02 3.74 -23.70
CA ASP A 11 -10.40 2.62 -22.98
C ASP A 11 -9.13 3.13 -22.26
N ARG A 12 -9.35 4.03 -21.30
CA ARG A 12 -8.32 4.62 -20.45
C ARG A 12 -8.05 3.60 -19.37
N GLN A 13 -6.82 3.09 -19.35
CA GLN A 13 -6.36 2.34 -18.20
C GLN A 13 -6.27 3.29 -17.01
N LEU A 14 -6.92 2.91 -15.91
CA LEU A 14 -6.97 3.67 -14.67
C LEU A 14 -6.06 3.02 -13.63
N ALA A 15 -5.55 3.81 -12.69
CA ALA A 15 -4.81 3.33 -11.53
C ALA A 15 -5.29 4.03 -10.26
N LEU A 16 -5.43 3.30 -9.17
CA LEU A 16 -5.57 3.88 -7.83
C LEU A 16 -4.22 3.84 -7.13
N VAL A 17 -3.76 4.98 -6.62
CA VAL A 17 -2.44 5.11 -6.01
C VAL A 17 -2.44 6.06 -4.82
N LEU A 18 -1.47 5.90 -3.92
CA LEU A 18 -1.07 6.92 -2.96
C LEU A 18 0.08 7.73 -3.57
N LEU A 19 -0.06 9.05 -3.61
CA LEU A 19 0.98 9.96 -4.09
C LEU A 19 1.69 10.61 -2.90
N PRO A 20 3.03 10.63 -2.88
CA PRO A 20 3.76 11.44 -1.92
C PRO A 20 3.64 12.94 -2.27
N PRO A 21 3.86 13.84 -1.31
CA PRO A 21 3.89 15.28 -1.57
C PRO A 21 4.99 15.64 -2.57
N ARG A 22 4.82 16.79 -3.24
CA ARG A 22 5.68 17.20 -4.37
C ARG A 22 7.17 17.20 -4.07
N HIS A 23 7.58 17.58 -2.85
CA HIS A 23 9.00 17.59 -2.49
C HIS A 23 9.59 16.18 -2.44
N LEU A 24 8.89 15.20 -1.85
CA LEU A 24 9.29 13.80 -1.87
C LEU A 24 9.23 13.20 -3.29
N CYS A 25 8.24 13.59 -4.10
CA CYS A 25 8.24 13.22 -5.52
C CYS A 25 9.53 13.67 -6.21
N ASN A 26 9.98 14.91 -6.00
CA ASN A 26 11.21 15.41 -6.62
C ASN A 26 12.45 14.65 -6.15
N GLU A 27 12.52 14.30 -4.86
CA GLU A 27 13.63 13.51 -4.30
C GLU A 27 13.66 12.10 -4.90
N VAL A 28 12.52 11.41 -4.93
CA VAL A 28 12.41 10.07 -5.49
C VAL A 28 12.66 10.09 -7.00
N ASP A 29 12.20 11.13 -7.70
CA ASP A 29 12.49 11.30 -9.12
C ASP A 29 13.96 11.62 -9.40
N ALA A 30 14.70 12.25 -8.47
CA ALA A 30 16.15 12.40 -8.59
C ALA A 30 16.84 11.03 -8.56
N ILE A 31 16.36 10.09 -7.75
CA ILE A 31 16.83 8.71 -7.68
C ILE A 31 16.41 7.93 -8.95
N ARG A 32 15.13 8.02 -9.34
CA ARG A 32 14.55 7.25 -10.45
C ARG A 32 15.08 7.65 -11.82
N ARG A 33 15.54 8.89 -11.99
CA ARG A 33 16.00 9.43 -13.28
C ARG A 33 16.98 8.54 -14.01
N ASP A 34 17.93 7.96 -13.28
CA ASP A 34 19.03 7.19 -13.84
C ASP A 34 18.78 5.67 -13.78
N HIS A 35 17.79 5.24 -12.99
CA HIS A 35 17.59 3.84 -12.64
C HIS A 35 16.21 3.27 -12.97
N ASP A 36 15.19 4.08 -13.25
CA ASP A 36 13.82 3.63 -13.53
C ASP A 36 13.38 3.99 -14.96
N LYS A 37 13.07 2.98 -15.78
CA LYS A 37 12.55 3.21 -17.15
C LYS A 37 11.16 3.85 -17.17
N ALA A 38 10.41 3.76 -16.08
CA ALA A 38 9.11 4.41 -15.94
C ALA A 38 9.22 5.87 -15.46
N TYR A 39 10.45 6.37 -15.24
CA TYR A 39 10.70 7.79 -15.00
C TYR A 39 10.05 8.65 -16.10
N ALA A 40 9.51 9.81 -15.70
CA ALA A 40 8.72 10.74 -16.53
C ALA A 40 7.41 10.18 -17.14
N THR A 41 7.10 8.91 -16.89
CA THR A 41 5.85 8.26 -17.36
C THR A 41 4.86 8.12 -16.22
N TRP A 42 5.34 7.72 -15.04
CA TRP A 42 4.58 7.66 -13.79
C TRP A 42 5.24 8.53 -12.72
N PRO A 43 4.47 9.33 -11.96
CA PRO A 43 5.01 9.94 -10.74
C PRO A 43 5.43 8.84 -9.74
N PRO A 44 6.30 9.15 -8.76
CA PRO A 44 6.49 8.28 -7.60
C PRO A 44 5.15 7.99 -6.93
N HIS A 45 4.88 6.74 -6.60
CA HIS A 45 3.58 6.32 -6.08
C HIS A 45 3.67 4.99 -5.33
N VAL A 46 2.72 4.75 -4.43
CA VAL A 46 2.38 3.40 -3.95
C VAL A 46 1.12 2.95 -4.63
N ARG A 47 1.17 1.81 -5.31
CA ARG A 47 0.04 1.28 -6.07
C ARG A 47 -0.97 0.58 -5.15
N LEU A 48 -2.25 0.88 -5.33
CA LEU A 48 -3.36 0.19 -4.68
C LEU A 48 -4.08 -0.76 -5.65
N ALA A 49 -4.32 -0.32 -6.89
CA ALA A 49 -4.95 -1.15 -7.92
C ALA A 49 -4.44 -0.80 -9.33
N TRP A 50 -4.03 -1.82 -10.10
CA TRP A 50 -3.68 -1.70 -11.52
C TRP A 50 -3.85 -3.04 -12.28
N PRO A 51 -4.52 -3.04 -13.45
CA PRO A 51 -5.39 -1.96 -13.92
C PRO A 51 -6.58 -1.80 -12.96
N ALA A 52 -7.00 -0.56 -12.70
CA ALA A 52 -8.19 -0.32 -11.90
C ALA A 52 -9.45 -0.68 -12.71
N PRO A 53 -10.56 -1.09 -12.05
CA PRO A 53 -11.74 -1.57 -12.75
C PRO A 53 -12.37 -0.52 -13.68
N ALA A 54 -12.83 -0.94 -14.86
CA ALA A 54 -13.38 -0.03 -15.88
C ALA A 54 -14.60 0.78 -15.40
N ARG A 55 -15.34 0.29 -14.39
CA ARG A 55 -16.49 1.01 -13.82
C ARG A 55 -16.11 2.30 -13.08
N LEU A 56 -14.83 2.50 -12.75
CA LEU A 56 -14.35 3.79 -12.24
C LEU A 56 -14.46 4.93 -13.26
N ASN A 57 -14.75 4.64 -14.54
CA ASN A 57 -15.16 5.68 -15.48
C ASN A 57 -16.55 6.27 -15.16
N SER A 58 -17.38 5.56 -14.36
CA SER A 58 -18.67 6.09 -13.89
C SER A 58 -18.45 7.10 -12.76
N GLU A 59 -18.98 8.31 -12.93
CA GLU A 59 -19.00 9.34 -11.89
C GLU A 59 -19.67 8.85 -10.60
N SER A 60 -20.79 8.11 -10.69
CA SER A 60 -21.49 7.62 -9.50
C SER A 60 -20.63 6.66 -8.68
N VAL A 61 -19.87 5.78 -9.35
CA VAL A 61 -18.96 4.84 -8.68
C VAL A 61 -17.80 5.59 -8.02
N ARG A 62 -17.32 6.68 -8.63
CA ARG A 62 -16.30 7.54 -8.03
C ARG A 62 -16.81 8.30 -6.80
N GLN A 63 -18.08 8.73 -6.80
CA GLN A 63 -18.73 9.34 -5.64
C GLN A 63 -18.93 8.34 -4.49
N ASP A 64 -19.38 7.12 -4.80
CA ASP A 64 -19.49 6.04 -3.81
C ASP A 64 -18.12 5.72 -3.20
N LEU A 65 -17.07 5.67 -4.05
CA LEU A 65 -15.69 5.45 -3.60
C LEU A 65 -15.18 6.61 -2.73
N ALA A 66 -15.44 7.85 -3.11
CA ALA A 66 -15.09 9.02 -2.30
C ALA A 66 -15.73 8.92 -0.90
N THR A 67 -17.02 8.61 -0.84
CA THR A 67 -17.77 8.44 0.42
C THR A 67 -17.18 7.33 1.29
N ALA A 68 -16.80 6.20 0.68
CA ALA A 68 -16.17 5.09 1.42
C ALA A 68 -14.78 5.47 1.96
N LEU A 69 -14.00 6.25 1.19
CA LEU A 69 -12.67 6.71 1.58
C LEU A 69 -12.71 7.80 2.66
N GLU A 70 -13.73 8.65 2.68
CA GLU A 70 -13.97 9.62 3.76
C GLU A 70 -14.27 8.97 5.12
N ALA A 71 -14.51 7.66 5.17
CA ALA A 71 -14.65 6.91 6.42
C ALA A 71 -13.31 6.37 6.95
N VAL A 72 -12.21 6.52 6.20
CA VAL A 72 -10.87 6.09 6.59
C VAL A 72 -10.09 7.30 7.06
N ASP A 73 -9.53 7.24 8.27
CA ASP A 73 -8.71 8.32 8.82
C ASP A 73 -7.46 8.54 7.97
N ALA A 74 -7.08 9.81 7.74
CA ALA A 74 -5.75 10.13 7.25
C ALA A 74 -4.66 9.57 8.18
N PHE A 75 -3.54 9.13 7.61
CA PHE A 75 -2.47 8.46 8.35
C PHE A 75 -1.08 8.80 7.82
N ASP A 76 -0.05 8.66 8.64
CA ASP A 76 1.33 8.76 8.18
C ASP A 76 1.79 7.43 7.57
N LEU A 77 2.26 7.50 6.33
CA LEU A 77 2.85 6.38 5.62
C LEU A 77 4.36 6.48 5.69
N SER A 78 4.99 5.50 6.33
CA SER A 78 6.43 5.27 6.29
C SER A 78 6.77 4.14 5.31
N LEU A 79 7.78 4.37 4.47
CA LEU A 79 8.38 3.38 3.57
C LEU A 79 9.88 3.26 3.85
N SER A 80 10.41 2.04 3.86
CA SER A 80 11.85 1.79 3.99
C SER A 80 12.42 1.03 2.79
N VAL A 81 13.70 1.28 2.48
CA VAL A 81 14.43 0.48 1.47
C VAL A 81 14.70 -0.90 2.05
N GLY A 82 14.43 -1.94 1.26
CA GLY A 82 14.99 -3.26 1.59
C GLY A 82 14.27 -3.99 2.71
N GLY A 83 12.93 -3.97 2.69
CA GLY A 83 12.13 -5.02 3.31
C GLY A 83 12.48 -6.38 2.69
N ARG A 84 13.62 -6.96 3.09
CA ARG A 84 13.78 -8.41 3.11
C ARG A 84 12.65 -8.85 4.02
N GLY A 85 11.54 -9.29 3.43
CA GLY A 85 10.49 -9.97 4.19
C GLY A 85 11.23 -10.93 5.11
N GLY A 86 11.02 -10.77 6.41
CA GLY A 86 11.73 -11.45 7.48
C GLY A 86 11.48 -12.95 7.45
N GLY A 87 11.88 -13.63 6.38
CA GLY A 87 12.41 -14.96 6.46
C GLY A 87 13.75 -14.79 7.14
N ASP A 88 13.75 -14.99 8.45
CA ASP A 88 14.84 -15.62 9.18
C ASP A 88 15.81 -16.26 8.19
N VAL A 89 16.97 -15.64 8.05
CA VAL A 89 18.15 -16.34 7.60
C VAL A 89 18.37 -17.37 8.69
N GLY A 90 17.77 -18.55 8.51
CA GLY A 90 18.07 -19.72 9.32
C GLY A 90 19.58 -19.85 9.31
N ASP A 91 20.15 -19.54 10.47
CA ASP A 91 21.55 -19.69 10.81
C ASP A 91 22.00 -21.03 10.26
N GLY A 92 22.95 -20.96 9.33
CA GLY A 92 23.52 -22.12 8.67
C GLY A 92 24.27 -22.92 9.70
N GLY A 93 23.59 -23.91 10.29
CA GLY A 93 24.26 -24.98 11.01
C GLY A 93 25.24 -25.67 10.07
N GLU A 94 26.52 -25.35 10.22
CA GLU A 94 27.65 -26.13 9.70
C GLU A 94 27.55 -27.56 10.26
N GLY A 95 26.97 -28.45 9.47
CA GLY A 95 27.03 -29.88 9.66
C GLY A 95 28.14 -30.47 8.80
N ASP A 96 29.31 -30.66 9.41
CA ASP A 96 30.42 -31.45 8.89
C ASP A 96 30.07 -32.96 8.82
N GLY A 97 30.60 -33.64 7.80
CA GLY A 97 30.85 -35.08 7.81
C GLY A 97 29.77 -36.02 7.26
N GLY A 98 30.00 -36.60 6.08
CA GLY A 98 29.28 -37.81 5.67
C GLY A 98 29.46 -38.26 4.21
N ALA A 99 30.61 -38.85 3.89
CA ALA A 99 30.83 -39.51 2.60
C ALA A 99 29.94 -40.76 2.45
N GLY A 100 28.94 -40.70 1.57
CA GLY A 100 28.08 -41.83 1.22
C GLY A 100 27.73 -41.85 -0.26
N LYS A 101 28.39 -42.72 -1.04
CA LYS A 101 28.03 -43.05 -2.43
C LYS A 101 26.72 -43.85 -2.44
N ALA A 102 25.63 -43.30 -2.98
CA ALA A 102 24.51 -44.11 -3.49
C ALA A 102 23.61 -43.35 -4.48
N ARG A 103 23.59 -43.87 -5.72
CA ARG A 103 22.47 -44.05 -6.65
C ARG A 103 21.51 -42.87 -6.91
N GLY A 104 21.56 -42.43 -8.17
CA GLY A 104 20.74 -41.38 -8.74
C GLY A 104 19.24 -41.58 -8.58
N ARG A 105 18.61 -40.57 -8.00
CA ARG A 105 17.19 -40.28 -8.12
C ARG A 105 17.11 -38.78 -8.35
N ALA A 106 16.57 -38.36 -9.49
CA ALA A 106 16.47 -36.96 -9.87
C ALA A 106 15.49 -36.23 -8.93
N MET A 107 16.01 -35.74 -7.80
CA MET A 107 15.34 -34.75 -6.97
C MET A 107 15.31 -33.45 -7.76
N ARG A 108 14.12 -33.08 -8.23
CA ARG A 108 13.84 -31.72 -8.69
C ARG A 108 14.03 -30.80 -7.48
N LYS A 109 15.15 -30.06 -7.46
CA LYS A 109 15.33 -28.92 -6.55
C LYS A 109 14.10 -28.04 -6.70
N ARG A 110 13.27 -27.95 -5.66
CA ARG A 110 12.36 -26.81 -5.49
C ARG A 110 13.29 -25.61 -5.32
N GLY A 111 13.50 -24.86 -6.40
CA GLY A 111 14.22 -23.61 -6.33
C GLY A 111 13.53 -22.71 -5.32
N GLU A 112 14.30 -22.19 -4.37
CA GLU A 112 13.93 -21.03 -3.58
C GLU A 112 13.27 -20.00 -4.51
N GLY A 113 12.13 -19.47 -4.08
CA GLY A 113 11.27 -18.59 -4.84
C GLY A 113 11.96 -17.28 -5.19
N GLY A 114 12.83 -17.31 -6.21
CA GLY A 114 13.20 -16.12 -6.95
C GLY A 114 11.98 -15.70 -7.75
N GLY A 115 11.22 -14.73 -7.22
CA GLY A 115 10.10 -14.12 -7.91
C GLY A 115 10.43 -13.90 -9.38
N LYS A 116 9.62 -14.46 -10.27
CA LYS A 116 9.85 -14.44 -11.72
C LYS A 116 10.08 -13.00 -12.18
N GLN A 117 11.30 -12.70 -12.63
CA GLN A 117 11.61 -11.44 -13.27
C GLN A 117 10.88 -11.39 -14.63
N LYS A 118 9.75 -10.68 -14.70
CA LYS A 118 8.93 -10.58 -15.93
C LYS A 118 9.74 -10.12 -17.17
N ASP A 119 10.81 -9.35 -16.94
CA ASP A 119 11.73 -8.85 -17.97
C ASP A 119 13.23 -9.08 -17.63
N GLY A 120 13.55 -10.03 -16.74
CA GLY A 120 14.92 -10.23 -16.25
C GLY A 120 15.47 -9.10 -15.36
N ARG A 121 14.65 -8.09 -15.03
CA ARG A 121 15.03 -6.96 -14.17
C ARG A 121 14.77 -7.24 -12.70
N THR A 122 15.59 -6.64 -11.85
CA THR A 122 15.40 -6.59 -10.40
C THR A 122 14.98 -5.19 -10.01
N TYR A 123 13.85 -5.08 -9.32
CA TYR A 123 13.31 -3.81 -8.86
C TYR A 123 13.89 -3.47 -7.50
N VAL A 124 14.35 -2.23 -7.33
CA VAL A 124 14.65 -1.65 -6.03
C VAL A 124 13.44 -0.83 -5.59
N LYS A 125 12.94 -1.13 -4.40
CA LYS A 125 11.64 -0.68 -3.91
C LYS A 125 11.77 -0.14 -2.48
N ALA A 126 11.00 0.91 -2.19
CA ALA A 126 10.64 1.26 -0.83
C ALA A 126 9.30 0.57 -0.49
N ILE A 127 9.22 -0.11 0.65
CA ILE A 127 8.07 -0.93 1.06
C ILE A 127 7.51 -0.32 2.35
N PRO A 128 6.17 -0.32 2.55
CA PRO A 128 5.58 0.14 3.79
C PRO A 128 6.14 -0.60 5.01
N THR A 129 6.37 0.14 6.09
CA THR A 129 6.66 -0.47 7.40
C THR A 129 5.45 -1.25 7.90
N HIS A 130 5.66 -2.10 8.90
CA HIS A 130 4.59 -2.94 9.46
C HIS A 130 3.36 -2.10 9.90
N ASP A 131 3.58 -0.99 10.59
CA ASP A 131 2.50 -0.13 11.09
C ASP A 131 1.80 0.63 9.95
N ALA A 132 2.49 0.92 8.85
CA ALA A 132 1.89 1.52 7.68
C ALA A 132 1.01 0.55 6.88
N LEU A 133 1.30 -0.76 6.93
CA LEU A 133 0.54 -1.77 6.18
C LEU A 133 -0.92 -1.86 6.65
N SER A 134 -1.17 -1.84 7.96
CA SER A 134 -2.54 -1.91 8.47
C SER A 134 -3.39 -0.75 7.95
N ASN A 135 -2.84 0.47 7.89
CA ASN A 135 -3.56 1.64 7.38
C ASN A 135 -3.86 1.51 5.87
N ILE A 136 -2.92 0.98 5.08
CA ILE A 136 -3.17 0.68 3.66
C ILE A 136 -4.26 -0.38 3.51
N GLU A 137 -4.28 -1.40 4.35
CA GLU A 137 -5.33 -2.44 4.33
C GLU A 137 -6.72 -1.86 4.66
N GLU A 138 -6.82 -0.86 5.53
CA GLU A 138 -8.07 -0.14 5.78
C GLU A 138 -8.55 0.62 4.53
N VAL A 139 -7.64 1.32 3.85
CA VAL A 139 -7.94 1.96 2.56
C VAL A 139 -8.39 0.92 1.53
N MET A 140 -7.71 -0.22 1.44
CA MET A 140 -8.07 -1.30 0.51
C MET A 140 -9.41 -1.94 0.84
N ARG A 141 -9.77 -2.04 2.12
CA ARG A 141 -11.09 -2.50 2.57
C ARG A 141 -12.19 -1.56 2.09
N ALA A 142 -12.01 -0.25 2.25
CA ALA A 142 -12.93 0.78 1.75
C ALA A 142 -13.02 0.77 0.22
N ILE A 143 -11.89 0.61 -0.48
CA ILE A 143 -11.88 0.44 -1.94
C ILE A 143 -12.70 -0.78 -2.32
N ARG A 144 -12.51 -1.93 -1.67
CA ARG A 144 -13.20 -3.20 -2.01
C ARG A 144 -14.68 -3.22 -1.68
N SER A 145 -15.15 -2.43 -0.72
CA SER A 145 -16.58 -2.33 -0.42
C SER A 145 -17.37 -1.69 -1.57
N VAL A 146 -16.73 -0.80 -2.32
CA VAL A 146 -17.30 -0.20 -3.54
C VAL A 146 -16.85 -0.97 -4.79
N LEU A 147 -15.63 -1.51 -4.73
CA LEU A 147 -14.97 -2.16 -5.85
C LEU A 147 -14.53 -3.62 -5.59
N PRO A 148 -15.45 -4.59 -5.51
CA PRO A 148 -15.14 -5.95 -5.06
C PRO A 148 -14.19 -6.76 -5.96
N GLU A 149 -14.07 -6.43 -7.25
CA GLU A 149 -13.10 -7.07 -8.18
C GLU A 149 -11.68 -6.51 -8.09
N VAL A 150 -11.41 -5.53 -7.20
CA VAL A 150 -10.03 -5.13 -6.90
C VAL A 150 -9.38 -6.24 -6.08
N GLU A 151 -8.66 -7.12 -6.77
CA GLU A 151 -7.86 -8.19 -6.16
C GLU A 151 -6.56 -7.64 -5.57
N ASP A 152 -5.99 -8.37 -4.61
CA ASP A 152 -4.62 -8.13 -4.18
C ASP A 152 -3.64 -8.40 -5.34
N ASP A 153 -2.61 -7.56 -5.48
CA ASP A 153 -1.52 -7.87 -6.40
C ASP A 153 -0.84 -9.15 -5.88
N PRO A 154 -0.75 -10.24 -6.67
CA PRO A 154 -0.19 -11.50 -6.22
C PRO A 154 1.32 -11.44 -5.96
N ALA A 155 1.96 -10.29 -6.14
CA ALA A 155 3.34 -10.07 -5.77
C ALA A 155 3.55 -10.19 -4.25
N ASP A 156 4.72 -10.69 -3.84
CA ASP A 156 5.13 -10.81 -2.43
C ASP A 156 5.14 -9.45 -1.68
N THR A 157 5.15 -8.34 -2.43
CA THR A 157 5.15 -6.96 -1.91
C THR A 157 4.13 -6.12 -2.71
N PRO A 158 2.83 -6.28 -2.44
CA PRO A 158 1.78 -5.66 -3.25
C PRO A 158 1.86 -4.13 -3.19
N TYR A 159 2.17 -3.59 -2.00
CA TYR A 159 2.32 -2.17 -1.77
C TYR A 159 3.80 -1.81 -1.75
N HIS A 160 4.23 -1.00 -2.71
CA HIS A 160 5.61 -0.51 -2.79
C HIS A 160 5.69 0.74 -3.66
N MET A 161 6.73 1.53 -3.43
CA MET A 161 7.17 2.61 -4.31
C MET A 161 8.45 2.16 -5.04
N THR A 162 8.42 2.16 -6.36
CA THR A 162 9.61 1.79 -7.16
C THR A 162 10.63 2.92 -7.15
N LEU A 163 11.87 2.60 -6.78
CA LEU A 163 13.02 3.51 -6.80
C LEU A 163 13.89 3.29 -8.04
N GLY A 164 13.94 2.06 -8.56
CA GLY A 164 14.67 1.72 -9.78
C GLY A 164 14.41 0.31 -10.31
N GLN A 165 14.86 0.08 -11.54
CA GLN A 165 14.71 -1.15 -12.32
C GLN A 165 16.06 -1.59 -12.88
N CYS A 166 16.82 -2.33 -12.09
CA CYS A 166 18.17 -2.78 -12.44
C CYS A 166 18.16 -4.00 -13.37
N GLY A 167 19.19 -4.14 -14.19
CA GLY A 167 19.30 -5.26 -15.14
C GLY A 167 19.53 -6.63 -14.51
N ASN A 168 19.98 -6.68 -13.26
CA ASN A 168 20.21 -7.91 -12.50
C ASN A 168 20.22 -7.62 -10.99
N ARG A 169 20.31 -8.68 -10.17
CA ARG A 169 20.31 -8.59 -8.70
C ARG A 169 21.56 -7.95 -8.11
N ALA A 170 22.75 -8.13 -8.72
CA ALA A 170 23.98 -7.53 -8.21
C ALA A 170 23.94 -6.01 -8.33
N SER A 171 23.54 -5.48 -9.50
CA SER A 171 23.35 -4.04 -9.71
C SER A 171 22.23 -3.46 -8.85
N ALA A 172 21.18 -4.24 -8.54
CA ALA A 172 20.15 -3.81 -7.59
C ALA A 172 20.71 -3.69 -6.16
N ALA A 173 21.50 -4.65 -5.71
CA ALA A 173 22.13 -4.62 -4.39
C ALA A 173 23.13 -3.48 -4.25
N GLU A 174 23.94 -3.20 -5.28
CA GLU A 174 24.84 -2.05 -5.31
C GLU A 174 24.05 -0.74 -5.28
N PHE A 175 22.96 -0.65 -6.06
CA PHE A 175 22.08 0.52 -6.03
C PHE A 175 21.44 0.73 -4.66
N GLU A 176 20.94 -0.33 -4.02
CA GLU A 176 20.39 -0.29 -2.65
C GLU A 176 21.43 0.19 -1.62
N GLN A 177 22.66 -0.31 -1.69
CA GLN A 177 23.76 0.11 -0.79
C GLN A 177 24.17 1.57 -1.00
N GLY A 178 23.99 2.10 -2.20
CA GLY A 178 24.28 3.49 -2.54
C GLY A 178 23.20 4.49 -2.10
N LEU A 179 22.02 4.02 -1.69
CA LEU A 179 20.95 4.91 -1.22
C LEU A 179 21.32 5.49 0.15
N GLN A 180 21.45 6.82 0.22
CA GLN A 180 21.76 7.54 1.46
C GLN A 180 20.55 7.72 2.39
N ARG A 181 19.35 7.31 1.95
CA ARG A 181 18.09 7.51 2.66
C ARG A 181 17.50 6.16 3.04
N GLU A 182 17.20 6.03 4.33
CA GLU A 182 16.66 4.78 4.90
C GLU A 182 15.13 4.75 4.84
N GLU A 183 14.47 5.91 4.92
CA GLU A 183 13.02 6.00 5.12
C GLU A 183 12.36 7.22 4.43
N TRP A 184 11.18 7.04 3.86
CA TRP A 184 10.29 8.11 3.38
C TRP A 184 9.02 8.13 4.21
N VAL A 185 8.69 9.29 4.77
CA VAL A 185 7.49 9.47 5.61
C VAL A 185 6.66 10.63 5.08
N TRP A 186 5.36 10.44 4.94
CA TRP A 186 4.42 11.54 4.67
C TRP A 186 3.00 11.20 5.11
N SER A 187 2.20 12.24 5.37
CA SER A 187 0.79 12.10 5.66
C SER A 187 -0.03 11.82 4.40
N VAL A 188 -0.70 10.68 4.38
CA VAL A 188 -1.65 10.27 3.36
C VAL A 188 -3.02 10.83 3.73
N THR A 189 -3.46 11.83 2.96
CA THR A 189 -4.77 12.48 3.14
C THR A 189 -5.73 12.18 1.99
N SER A 190 -5.29 11.44 0.98
CA SER A 190 -6.10 11.15 -0.21
C SER A 190 -5.58 9.95 -1.02
N VAL A 191 -6.48 9.36 -1.79
CA VAL A 191 -6.18 8.39 -2.85
C VAL A 191 -6.30 9.09 -4.20
N ALA A 192 -5.27 8.99 -5.05
CA ALA A 192 -5.31 9.55 -6.38
C ALA A 192 -5.81 8.53 -7.41
N LEU A 193 -6.76 8.96 -8.24
CA LEU A 193 -7.15 8.25 -9.46
C LEU A 193 -6.33 8.79 -10.62
N LEU A 194 -5.45 7.95 -11.17
CA LEU A 194 -4.67 8.28 -12.36
C LEU A 194 -5.31 7.72 -13.62
N SER A 195 -5.20 8.46 -14.71
CA SER A 195 -5.60 8.00 -16.04
C SER A 195 -4.38 7.92 -16.96
N GLN A 196 -4.24 6.79 -17.64
CA GLN A 196 -3.24 6.63 -18.69
C GLN A 196 -3.65 7.46 -19.92
N LYS A 197 -2.81 8.43 -20.27
CA LYS A 197 -2.86 9.19 -21.51
C LYS A 197 -2.04 8.48 -22.60
N ASN A 198 -1.92 9.12 -23.75
CA ASN A 198 -1.14 8.63 -24.89
C ASN A 198 0.30 8.22 -24.48
N LYS A 199 0.77 7.08 -25.01
CA LYS A 199 2.13 6.57 -24.82
C LYS A 199 2.48 6.23 -23.36
N GLY A 200 1.49 5.78 -22.58
CA GLY A 200 1.71 5.26 -21.23
C GLY A 200 1.89 6.32 -20.15
N LYS A 201 1.86 7.63 -20.48
CA LYS A 201 1.99 8.70 -19.49
C LYS A 201 0.75 8.80 -18.62
N PHE A 202 0.91 8.89 -17.31
CA PHE A 202 -0.21 9.06 -16.39
C PHE A 202 -0.39 10.51 -16.00
N ALA A 203 -1.65 10.89 -15.78
CA ALA A 203 -2.00 12.14 -15.14
C ALA A 203 -3.08 11.90 -14.09
N THR A 204 -3.05 12.68 -13.03
CA THR A 204 -4.12 12.72 -12.04
C THR A 204 -5.41 13.12 -12.73
N LEU A 205 -6.40 12.23 -12.67
CA LEU A 205 -7.76 12.49 -13.09
C LEU A 205 -8.55 13.11 -11.94
N GLU A 206 -8.39 12.57 -10.74
CA GLU A 206 -9.11 12.98 -9.54
C GLU A 206 -8.32 12.63 -8.28
N VAL A 207 -8.59 13.34 -7.19
CA VAL A 207 -8.04 13.09 -5.85
C VAL A 207 -9.22 12.89 -4.91
N LEU A 208 -9.32 11.71 -4.31
CA LEU A 208 -10.39 11.30 -3.42
C LEU A 208 -9.91 11.45 -1.97
N PRO A 209 -10.51 12.33 -1.15
CA PRO A 209 -10.03 12.60 0.20
C PRO A 209 -10.22 11.39 1.11
N LEU A 210 -9.32 11.24 2.08
CA LEU A 210 -9.55 10.47 3.30
C LEU A 210 -10.18 11.40 4.35
N ALA A 211 -10.70 10.84 5.44
CA ALA A 211 -11.17 11.65 6.56
C ALA A 211 -10.02 12.54 7.07
N GLU A 212 -10.29 13.83 7.28
CA GLU A 212 -9.38 14.66 8.05
C GLU A 212 -9.27 14.02 9.43
N GLY A 213 -8.11 13.44 9.74
CA GLY A 213 -7.93 12.64 10.95
C GLY A 213 -8.46 13.42 12.15
N GLY A 214 -9.58 12.94 12.72
CA GLY A 214 -10.17 13.47 13.94
C GLY A 214 -9.34 13.04 15.15
N GLY A 215 -8.03 13.26 15.07
CA GLY A 215 -6.99 12.79 15.98
C GLY A 215 -7.36 13.07 17.43
N ASP A 216 -7.49 11.97 18.17
CA ASP A 216 -7.59 11.82 19.62
C ASP A 216 -8.85 12.27 20.37
N GLU A 217 -9.60 13.31 19.99
CA GLU A 217 -10.70 13.75 20.88
C GLU A 217 -11.90 12.79 20.92
N ALA A 218 -12.19 12.04 19.84
CA ALA A 218 -13.36 11.16 19.80
C ALA A 218 -13.11 9.74 20.38
N ARG A 219 -11.86 9.26 20.39
CA ARG A 219 -11.54 7.90 20.89
C ARG A 219 -11.37 7.84 22.40
N SER A 220 -11.12 8.98 23.08
CA SER A 220 -11.03 9.03 24.55
C SER A 220 -12.39 9.02 25.27
N ALA A 221 -13.52 9.20 24.56
CA ALA A 221 -14.84 9.29 25.19
C ALA A 221 -15.56 7.94 25.36
N ALA A 222 -15.05 6.85 24.76
CA ALA A 222 -15.71 5.54 24.80
C ALA A 222 -15.24 4.60 25.92
N ASP A 223 -14.21 4.95 26.70
CA ASP A 223 -13.66 4.10 27.78
C ASP A 223 -14.09 4.55 29.19
N GLY A 224 -15.25 5.22 29.27
CA GLY A 224 -15.83 5.75 30.50
C GLY A 224 -17.10 5.03 30.95
N SER A 225 -17.11 3.69 31.01
CA SER A 225 -18.23 2.99 31.67
C SER A 225 -17.81 1.68 32.32
N SER A 226 -17.44 1.77 33.61
CA SER A 226 -17.75 0.72 34.60
C SER A 226 -17.25 1.16 35.99
N ALA A 227 -18.10 1.87 36.73
CA ALA A 227 -17.99 1.96 38.18
C ALA A 227 -19.38 1.98 38.85
N ALA A 228 -19.87 0.76 39.10
CA ALA A 228 -20.61 0.34 40.30
C ALA A 228 -21.69 1.27 40.89
N GLU A 229 -22.96 1.05 40.53
CA GLU A 229 -24.07 1.28 41.45
C GLU A 229 -24.19 0.09 42.41
N SER A 230 -23.74 0.30 43.65
CA SER A 230 -24.00 -0.61 44.76
C SER A 230 -25.37 -0.31 45.38
N ARG A 231 -26.19 -1.36 45.47
CA ARG A 231 -27.51 -1.36 46.08
C ARG A 231 -27.40 -1.15 47.60
N GLY A 232 -27.71 0.05 48.07
CA GLY A 232 -27.97 0.34 49.48
C GLY A 232 -29.41 -0.02 49.86
N THR A 233 -29.56 -1.05 50.69
CA THR A 233 -30.82 -1.43 51.35
C THR A 233 -30.89 -0.77 52.73
N GLY A 234 -32.08 -0.31 53.11
CA GLY A 234 -32.51 -0.23 54.52
C GLY A 234 -32.63 1.16 55.13
N GLY A 235 -33.83 1.49 55.60
CA GLY A 235 -34.03 2.68 56.45
C GLY A 235 -35.49 3.06 56.67
N SER A 236 -36.24 2.20 57.34
CA SER A 236 -37.58 2.49 57.87
C SER A 236 -37.52 3.63 58.90
N PHE A 237 -38.31 4.69 58.71
CA PHE A 237 -38.61 5.67 59.77
C PHE A 237 -40.12 5.84 59.94
N ARG A 238 -40.55 5.58 61.18
CA ARG A 238 -41.92 5.74 61.68
C ARG A 238 -42.28 7.21 61.83
N ALA A 239 -43.49 7.56 61.39
CA ALA A 239 -44.19 8.75 61.84
C ALA A 239 -44.68 8.57 63.30
N LYS A 240 -44.53 9.61 64.11
CA LYS A 240 -45.34 9.87 65.29
C LYS A 240 -45.66 11.36 65.34
N PHE A 241 -46.96 11.64 65.27
CA PHE A 241 -47.73 12.82 65.69
C PHE A 241 -47.23 14.21 65.32
#